data_AF-A0A653QD74-F1
#
_entry.id   AF-A0A653QD74-F1
#
_cell.length_a   1.000
_cell.length_b   1.000
_cell.length_c   1.000
_cell.angle_alpha   90.00
_cell.angle_beta   90.00
_cell.angle_gamma   90.00
#
_symmetry.space_group_name_H-M   'P 1'
#
loop_
_entity.id
_entity.type
_entity.pdbx_description
1 polymer ?
#
loop_
_entity_poly.entity_id
_entity_poly.type
_entity_poly.pdbx_seq_one_letter_code
_entity_poly.pdbx_strand_id
1 'polypeptide(L)'
;MATRSSKGAKDAQTIAKLIEDIDITMFTTVGPGGYLVSRPLSTQKAQFDGERVWFFVASDSPKVAEIARNSKVNLAYASKGRNTYVSITGDAYVNEDPAKIEAFWNDALKAFFPRGVNDPKLTLIEVQAHTAEYWDGPGSLIGKAIAFAVARVTKREEVMGENRIVKLRGPNKTSKLPPSHADARGGAKKVAKKSAKTPAKTPAKTAGKPAAKKPVAKQATAAKPAATRRTTATGKRAVRKTVARS
;
A
#
# COMPACT_ATOMS: atom_id res chain seq x y z
N MET A 1 9.50 33.09 15.11
CA MET A 1 9.07 32.02 14.19
C MET A 1 9.85 30.76 14.52
N ALA A 2 9.22 29.75 15.12
CA ALA A 2 9.92 28.62 15.75
C ALA A 2 10.11 27.44 14.78
N THR A 3 11.35 26.96 14.74
CA THR A 3 11.93 25.77 14.10
C THR A 3 11.11 24.49 14.35
N ARG A 4 10.20 24.14 13.43
CA ARG A 4 9.55 22.80 13.33
C ARG A 4 10.11 21.93 12.18
N SER A 5 11.09 22.44 11.43
CA SER A 5 11.63 21.81 10.22
C SER A 5 12.47 20.53 10.48
N SER A 6 12.99 20.32 11.70
CA SER A 6 14.00 19.27 11.93
C SER A 6 13.46 17.85 12.10
N LYS A 7 12.25 17.65 12.65
CA LYS A 7 11.72 16.29 12.90
C LYS A 7 11.14 15.66 11.63
N GLY A 8 10.39 16.43 10.87
CA GLY A 8 9.82 15.97 9.60
C GLY A 8 10.86 15.59 8.55
N ALA A 9 11.95 16.36 8.46
CA ALA A 9 13.08 16.05 7.58
C ALA A 9 13.78 14.75 7.99
N LYS A 10 13.96 14.50 9.31
CA LYS A 10 14.52 13.24 9.82
C LYS A 10 13.63 12.04 9.52
N ASP A 11 12.30 12.19 9.67
CA ASP A 11 11.35 11.11 9.37
C ASP A 11 11.38 10.77 7.86
N ALA A 12 11.43 11.78 6.99
CA ALA A 12 11.62 11.60 5.54
C ALA A 12 12.93 10.88 5.18
N GLN A 13 14.05 11.30 5.78
CA GLN A 13 15.35 10.63 5.62
C GLN A 13 15.33 9.19 6.12
N THR A 14 14.56 8.91 7.17
CA THR A 14 14.38 7.54 7.67
C THR A 14 13.72 6.68 6.59
N ILE A 15 12.62 7.15 5.99
CA ILE A 15 11.97 6.42 4.89
C ILE A 15 12.94 6.21 3.71
N ALA A 16 13.69 7.25 3.34
CA ALA A 16 14.69 7.16 2.27
C ALA A 16 15.70 6.04 2.52
N LYS A 17 16.30 6.02 3.71
CA LYS A 17 17.25 4.98 4.11
C LYS A 17 16.63 3.58 4.13
N LEU A 18 15.36 3.47 4.55
CA LEU A 18 14.68 2.17 4.57
C LEU A 18 14.42 1.62 3.17
N ILE A 19 14.14 2.46 2.17
CA ILE A 19 13.86 1.99 0.80
C ILE A 19 15.11 1.94 -0.10
N GLU A 20 16.19 2.64 0.26
CA GLU A 20 17.43 2.75 -0.54
C GLU A 20 18.03 1.38 -0.92
N ASP A 21 18.04 0.43 0.01
CA ASP A 21 18.58 -0.92 -0.23
C ASP A 21 17.52 -1.92 -0.74
N ILE A 22 16.33 -1.46 -1.14
CA ILE A 22 15.27 -2.32 -1.69
C ILE A 22 15.08 -1.96 -3.16
N ASP A 23 15.73 -2.71 -4.04
CA ASP A 23 15.72 -2.42 -5.48
C ASP A 23 14.31 -2.46 -6.10
N ILE A 24 13.48 -3.41 -5.66
CA ILE A 24 12.16 -3.65 -6.22
C ILE A 24 11.05 -3.19 -5.28
N THR A 25 10.16 -2.38 -5.80
CA THR A 25 8.86 -2.08 -5.17
C THR A 25 7.74 -2.79 -5.90
N MET A 26 6.70 -3.17 -5.15
CA MET A 26 5.42 -3.55 -5.71
C MET A 26 4.60 -2.27 -5.92
N PHE A 27 4.57 -1.78 -7.16
CA PHE A 27 3.87 -0.57 -7.56
C PHE A 27 2.40 -0.89 -7.84
N THR A 28 1.52 -0.30 -7.04
CA THR A 28 0.07 -0.58 -7.06
C THR A 28 -0.71 0.60 -7.62
N THR A 29 -1.50 0.34 -8.65
CA THR A 29 -2.43 1.28 -9.29
C THR A 29 -3.88 0.83 -9.13
N VAL A 30 -4.82 1.72 -9.44
CA VAL A 30 -6.24 1.38 -9.60
C VAL A 30 -6.50 0.99 -11.06
N GLY A 31 -6.71 -0.30 -11.29
CA GLY A 31 -7.01 -0.89 -12.59
C GLY A 31 -8.44 -0.58 -13.08
N PRO A 32 -8.77 -0.99 -14.31
CA PRO A 32 -10.14 -0.96 -14.83
C PRO A 32 -11.10 -1.69 -13.88
N GLY A 33 -12.27 -1.11 -13.62
CA GLY A 33 -13.24 -1.66 -12.68
C GLY A 33 -12.94 -1.43 -11.20
N GLY A 34 -11.88 -0.66 -10.87
CA GLY A 34 -11.58 -0.25 -9.49
C GLY A 34 -10.74 -1.25 -8.68
N TYR A 35 -10.36 -2.38 -9.27
CA TYR A 35 -9.48 -3.35 -8.62
C TYR A 35 -8.04 -2.82 -8.53
N LEU A 36 -7.34 -3.16 -7.45
CA LEU A 36 -5.93 -2.82 -7.30
C LEU A 36 -5.07 -3.79 -8.09
N VAL A 37 -4.11 -3.27 -8.86
CA VAL A 37 -3.16 -4.08 -9.62
C VAL A 37 -1.75 -3.71 -9.22
N SER A 38 -0.99 -4.69 -8.71
CA SER A 38 0.37 -4.49 -8.21
C SER A 38 1.38 -5.18 -9.11
N ARG A 39 2.47 -4.47 -9.46
CA ARG A 39 3.49 -4.93 -10.41
C ARG A 39 4.88 -4.53 -9.93
N PRO A 40 5.91 -5.38 -10.09
CA PRO A 40 7.27 -5.04 -9.67
C PRO A 40 7.83 -3.91 -10.55
N LEU A 41 8.43 -2.89 -9.93
CA LEU A 41 9.21 -1.86 -10.60
C LEU A 41 10.51 -1.61 -9.83
N SER A 42 11.56 -1.24 -10.58
CA SER A 42 12.83 -0.79 -10.00
C SER A 42 12.73 0.68 -9.65
N THR A 43 12.97 1.03 -8.40
CA THR A 43 13.07 2.42 -7.96
C THR A 43 14.35 3.04 -8.52
N GLN A 44 14.26 4.23 -9.11
CA GLN A 44 15.46 4.94 -9.58
C GLN A 44 16.19 5.55 -8.39
N LYS A 45 17.47 5.19 -8.24
CA LYS A 45 18.31 5.43 -7.06
C LYS A 45 18.78 6.88 -6.88
N ALA A 46 18.00 7.86 -7.33
CA ALA A 46 18.22 9.22 -6.84
C ALA A 46 17.73 9.32 -5.40
N GLN A 47 18.51 10.01 -4.57
CA GLN A 47 18.24 10.19 -3.14
C GLN A 47 16.78 10.62 -2.95
N PHE A 48 15.94 9.69 -2.47
CA PHE A 48 14.59 10.03 -2.06
C PHE A 48 14.72 11.06 -0.94
N ASP A 49 14.34 12.31 -1.22
CA ASP A 49 14.37 13.41 -0.26
C ASP A 49 13.17 13.39 0.71
N GLY A 50 12.34 12.35 0.62
CA GLY A 50 11.06 12.25 1.32
C GLY A 50 9.87 12.70 0.49
N GLU A 51 10.07 13.18 -0.73
CA GLU A 51 9.00 13.85 -1.49
C GLU A 51 8.64 13.11 -2.77
N ARG A 52 9.62 12.66 -3.57
CA ARG A 52 9.36 12.08 -4.89
C ARG A 52 10.10 10.77 -5.14
N VAL A 53 9.36 9.73 -5.54
CA VAL A 53 9.92 8.44 -5.98
C VAL A 53 9.77 8.30 -7.49
N TRP A 54 10.80 7.81 -8.16
CA TRP A 54 10.87 7.80 -9.63
C TRP A 54 11.01 6.39 -10.19
N PHE A 55 10.36 6.14 -11.33
CA PHE A 55 10.37 4.85 -12.02
C PHE A 55 10.45 5.04 -13.53
N PHE A 56 11.34 4.32 -14.22
CA PHE A 56 11.24 4.18 -15.67
C PHE A 56 10.20 3.14 -16.05
N VAL A 57 9.36 3.47 -17.03
CA VAL A 57 8.35 2.57 -17.57
C VAL A 57 8.20 2.78 -19.08
N ALA A 58 7.56 1.81 -19.74
CA ALA A 58 7.13 1.98 -21.12
C ALA A 58 5.88 2.87 -21.17
N SER A 59 5.82 3.82 -22.10
CA SER A 59 4.69 4.74 -22.31
C SER A 59 3.38 4.03 -22.67
N ASP A 60 3.46 2.85 -23.29
CA ASP A 60 2.32 1.99 -23.63
C ASP A 60 1.92 1.02 -22.50
N SER A 61 2.53 1.13 -21.32
CA SER A 61 2.23 0.24 -20.21
C SER A 61 0.84 0.51 -19.61
N PRO A 62 0.06 -0.51 -19.19
CA PRO A 62 -1.28 -0.32 -18.61
C PRO A 62 -1.32 0.67 -17.44
N LYS A 63 -0.24 0.72 -16.64
CA LYS A 63 -0.08 1.63 -15.50
C LYS A 63 -0.12 3.12 -15.90
N VAL A 64 0.35 3.48 -17.10
CA VAL A 64 0.31 4.86 -17.61
C VAL A 64 -1.14 5.30 -17.81
N ALA A 65 -1.93 4.45 -18.47
CA ALA A 65 -3.36 4.70 -18.66
C ALA A 65 -4.16 4.63 -17.34
N GLU A 66 -3.78 3.75 -16.41
CA GLU A 66 -4.37 3.67 -15.07
C GLU A 66 -4.12 4.96 -14.27
N ILE A 67 -2.88 5.47 -14.27
CA ILE A 67 -2.50 6.72 -13.59
C ILE A 67 -3.23 7.92 -14.15
N ALA A 68 -3.37 8.01 -15.49
CA ALA A 68 -4.12 9.08 -16.14
C ALA A 68 -5.59 9.14 -15.70
N ARG A 69 -6.20 7.98 -15.38
CA ARG A 69 -7.57 7.90 -14.86
C ARG A 69 -7.64 8.13 -13.35
N ASN A 70 -6.64 7.65 -12.61
CA ASN A 70 -6.58 7.76 -11.16
C ASN A 70 -5.12 7.80 -10.71
N SER A 71 -4.68 8.97 -10.24
CA SER A 71 -3.31 9.20 -9.78
C SER A 71 -2.95 8.43 -8.50
N LYS A 72 -3.93 7.88 -7.76
CA LYS A 72 -3.68 7.29 -6.44
C LYS A 72 -2.95 5.98 -6.56
N VAL A 73 -1.78 5.91 -5.94
CA VAL A 73 -0.91 4.74 -5.97
C VAL A 73 -0.41 4.36 -4.58
N ASN A 74 0.06 3.12 -4.47
CA ASN A 74 0.83 2.65 -3.33
C ASN A 74 2.12 1.97 -3.79
N LEU A 75 3.21 2.22 -3.06
CA LEU A 75 4.51 1.59 -3.24
C LEU A 75 4.76 0.69 -2.03
N ALA A 76 4.84 -0.62 -2.25
CA ALA A 76 5.11 -1.58 -1.20
C ALA A 76 6.52 -2.16 -1.36
N TYR A 77 7.38 -1.89 -0.39
CA TYR A 77 8.73 -2.41 -0.29
C TYR A 77 8.81 -3.47 0.80
N ALA A 78 9.54 -4.55 0.54
CA ALA A 78 9.73 -5.64 1.49
C ALA A 78 11.15 -6.20 1.41
N SER A 79 11.82 -6.27 2.55
CA SER A 79 13.12 -6.93 2.71
C SER A 79 13.05 -7.91 3.87
N LYS A 80 12.82 -9.19 3.56
CA LYS A 80 12.79 -10.26 4.57
C LYS A 80 14.11 -10.37 5.34
N GLY A 81 15.24 -10.18 4.64
CA GLY A 81 16.58 -10.26 5.23
C GLY A 81 16.85 -9.15 6.25
N ARG A 82 16.45 -7.92 5.96
CA ARG A 82 16.57 -6.79 6.89
C ARG A 82 15.43 -6.73 7.92
N ASN A 83 14.37 -7.50 7.72
CA ASN A 83 13.12 -7.40 8.48
C ASN A 83 12.49 -5.99 8.38
N THR A 84 12.52 -5.43 7.18
CA THR A 84 12.07 -4.07 6.88
C THR A 84 10.96 -4.11 5.84
N TYR A 85 9.87 -3.39 6.10
CA TYR A 85 8.72 -3.25 5.21
C TYR A 85 8.28 -1.80 5.18
N VAL A 86 7.95 -1.28 4.00
CA VAL A 86 7.53 0.12 3.84
C VAL A 86 6.36 0.19 2.86
N SER A 87 5.30 0.89 3.25
CA SER A 87 4.14 1.20 2.41
C SER A 87 4.06 2.71 2.23
N ILE A 88 4.25 3.21 1.00
CA ILE A 88 4.17 4.63 0.67
C ILE A 88 2.90 4.87 -0.16
N THR A 89 2.04 5.76 0.30
CA THR A 89 0.88 6.23 -0.47
C THR A 89 1.20 7.57 -1.10
N GLY A 90 0.77 7.77 -2.34
CA GLY A 90 1.02 9.00 -3.07
C GLY A 90 0.11 9.21 -4.28
N ASP A 91 0.34 10.33 -4.95
CA ASP A 91 -0.21 10.60 -6.28
C ASP A 91 0.91 10.43 -7.32
N ALA A 92 0.63 9.70 -8.40
CA ALA A 92 1.55 9.44 -9.51
C ALA A 92 1.25 10.33 -10.72
N TYR A 93 2.30 10.69 -11.43
CA TYR A 93 2.27 11.52 -12.64
C TYR A 93 3.23 10.95 -13.68
N VAL A 94 2.82 10.99 -14.95
CA VAL A 94 3.71 10.71 -16.08
C VAL A 94 4.56 11.96 -16.32
N ASN A 95 5.87 11.78 -16.45
CA ASN A 95 6.84 12.85 -16.63
C ASN A 95 7.75 12.52 -17.82
N GLU A 96 7.76 13.40 -18.81
CA GLU A 96 8.54 13.26 -20.05
C GLU A 96 9.67 14.28 -20.14
N ASP A 97 10.01 14.95 -19.03
CA ASP A 97 11.12 15.91 -18.96
C ASP A 97 12.45 15.23 -19.32
N PRO A 98 13.08 15.60 -20.46
CA PRO A 98 14.33 14.99 -20.89
C PRO A 98 15.45 15.16 -19.86
N ALA A 99 15.49 16.28 -19.13
CA ALA A 99 16.52 16.52 -18.13
C ALA A 99 16.40 15.55 -16.94
N LYS A 100 15.17 15.14 -16.58
CA LYS A 100 14.94 14.12 -15.54
C LYS A 100 15.28 12.72 -16.04
N ILE A 101 14.93 12.41 -17.28
CA ILE A 101 15.27 11.14 -17.92
C ILE A 101 16.78 10.96 -17.93
N GLU A 102 17.52 11.97 -18.41
CA GLU A 102 18.99 11.96 -18.42
C GLU A 102 19.58 11.84 -17.01
N ALA A 103 19.06 12.58 -16.04
CA ALA A 103 19.57 12.57 -14.67
C ALA A 103 19.42 11.21 -13.95
N PHE A 104 18.38 10.43 -14.27
CA PHE A 104 18.15 9.11 -13.67
C PHE A 104 18.64 7.94 -14.52
N TRP A 105 19.04 8.21 -15.77
CA TRP A 105 19.44 7.16 -16.70
C TRP A 105 20.63 6.36 -16.18
N ASN A 106 20.57 5.04 -16.40
CA ASN A 106 21.71 4.16 -16.23
C ASN A 106 21.76 3.17 -17.39
N ASP A 107 22.96 2.78 -17.79
CA ASP A 107 23.16 1.94 -18.97
C ASP A 107 22.65 0.51 -18.82
N ALA A 108 22.38 0.04 -17.59
CA ALA A 108 21.74 -1.25 -17.38
C ALA A 108 20.29 -1.28 -17.90
N LEU A 109 19.62 -0.12 -18.02
CA LEU A 109 18.28 0.00 -18.59
C LEU A 109 18.24 -0.21 -20.11
N LYS A 110 19.38 -0.21 -20.81
CA LYS A 110 19.44 -0.53 -22.25
C LYS A 110 18.89 -1.92 -22.57
N ALA A 111 18.87 -2.83 -21.59
CA ALA A 111 18.24 -4.15 -21.73
C ALA A 111 16.72 -4.06 -21.98
N PHE A 112 16.06 -2.99 -21.52
CA PHE A 112 14.63 -2.75 -21.70
C PHE A 112 14.33 -1.66 -22.73
N PHE A 113 15.23 -0.68 -22.88
CA PHE A 113 15.11 0.46 -23.80
C PHE A 113 16.37 0.53 -24.69
N PRO A 114 16.43 -0.24 -25.79
CA PRO A 114 17.65 -0.39 -26.59
C PRO A 114 18.18 0.93 -27.19
N ARG A 115 17.30 1.92 -27.42
CA ARG A 115 17.68 3.25 -27.92
C ARG A 115 18.13 4.23 -26.82
N GLY A 116 18.24 3.76 -25.58
CA GLY A 116 18.68 4.56 -24.45
C GLY A 116 17.69 5.67 -24.08
N VAL A 117 18.20 6.82 -23.67
CA VAL A 117 17.41 8.03 -23.34
C VAL A 117 16.52 8.51 -24.49
N ASN A 118 16.85 8.14 -25.73
CA ASN A 118 16.10 8.50 -26.94
C ASN A 118 15.05 7.45 -27.34
N ASP A 119 14.79 6.44 -26.51
CA ASP A 119 13.74 5.46 -26.80
C ASP A 119 12.36 6.13 -26.67
N PRO A 120 11.52 6.15 -27.72
CA PRO A 120 10.21 6.80 -27.70
C PRO A 120 9.20 6.09 -26.79
N LYS A 121 9.52 4.89 -26.30
CA LYS A 121 8.72 4.23 -25.27
C LYS A 121 9.19 4.58 -23.86
N LEU A 122 10.36 5.18 -23.68
CA LEU A 122 10.87 5.54 -22.36
C LEU A 122 10.05 6.70 -21.79
N THR A 123 9.49 6.50 -20.60
CA THR A 123 8.86 7.58 -19.83
C THR A 123 9.17 7.40 -18.35
N LEU A 124 9.07 8.50 -17.59
CA LEU A 124 9.18 8.46 -16.13
C LEU A 124 7.79 8.50 -15.50
N ILE A 125 7.62 7.72 -14.44
CA ILE A 125 6.58 7.96 -13.45
C ILE A 125 7.23 8.66 -12.26
N GLU A 126 6.67 9.79 -11.88
CA GLU A 126 6.91 10.47 -10.62
C GLU A 126 5.81 10.13 -9.63
N VAL A 127 6.17 9.69 -8.43
CA VAL A 127 5.22 9.53 -7.31
C VAL A 127 5.53 10.56 -6.24
N GLN A 128 4.61 11.50 -6.05
CA GLN A 128 4.65 12.41 -4.92
C GLN A 128 4.16 11.69 -3.66
N ALA A 129 5.04 11.50 -2.68
CA ALA A 129 4.76 10.76 -1.47
C ALA A 129 3.92 11.58 -0.48
N HIS A 130 2.83 10.99 0.04
CA HIS A 130 1.94 11.64 1.01
C HIS A 130 2.17 11.12 2.41
N THR A 131 2.15 9.80 2.55
CA THR A 131 2.34 9.11 3.81
C THR A 131 3.16 7.86 3.58
N ALA A 132 4.02 7.54 4.54
CA ALA A 132 4.65 6.24 4.62
C ALA A 132 4.27 5.57 5.94
N GLU A 133 4.02 4.28 5.90
CA GLU A 133 4.04 3.43 7.10
C GLU A 133 5.18 2.44 6.94
N TYR A 134 5.99 2.28 7.97
CA TYR A 134 7.10 1.34 7.94
C TYR A 134 7.09 0.44 9.16
N TRP A 135 7.63 -0.76 8.97
CA TRP A 135 7.93 -1.74 10.00
C TRP A 135 9.41 -2.09 9.85
N ASP A 136 10.19 -1.83 10.89
CA ASP A 136 11.61 -2.11 10.88
C ASP A 136 12.00 -2.80 12.17
N GLY A 137 12.91 -3.77 12.10
CA GLY A 137 13.32 -4.51 13.29
C GLY A 137 14.60 -5.29 13.05
N PRO A 138 15.03 -6.09 14.04
CA PRO A 138 16.30 -6.81 13.93
C PRO A 138 16.27 -7.79 12.74
N GLY A 139 17.16 -7.59 11.76
CA GLY A 139 17.28 -8.49 10.60
C GLY A 139 17.95 -9.82 10.92
N SER A 140 18.95 -9.83 11.83
CA SER A 140 19.74 -11.02 12.18
C SER A 140 19.09 -11.91 13.23
N LEU A 141 19.39 -13.22 13.20
CA LEU A 141 18.91 -14.18 14.21
C LEU A 141 19.36 -13.81 15.63
N ILE A 142 20.61 -13.37 15.77
CA ILE A 142 21.16 -12.90 17.06
C ILE A 142 20.42 -11.64 17.53
N GLY A 143 20.20 -10.67 16.63
CA GLY A 143 19.45 -9.47 16.95
C GLY A 143 18.03 -9.77 17.42
N LYS A 144 17.34 -10.71 16.77
CA LYS A 144 16.01 -11.18 17.17
C LYS A 144 16.02 -11.86 18.54
N ALA A 145 17.02 -12.68 18.84
CA ALA A 145 17.14 -13.36 20.13
C ALA A 145 17.41 -12.40 21.29
N ILE A 146 18.31 -11.42 21.09
CA ILE A 146 18.57 -10.35 22.07
C ILE A 146 17.31 -9.53 22.31
N ALA A 147 16.65 -9.08 21.23
CA ALA A 147 15.42 -8.32 21.33
C ALA A 147 14.33 -9.08 22.11
N PHE A 148 14.19 -10.39 21.85
CA PHE A 148 13.24 -11.24 22.56
C PHE A 148 13.55 -11.33 24.07
N ALA A 149 14.81 -11.54 24.44
CA ALA A 149 15.22 -11.59 25.83
C ALA A 149 14.92 -10.27 26.55
N VAL A 150 15.28 -9.14 25.94
CA VAL A 150 15.01 -7.80 26.49
C VAL A 150 13.51 -7.54 26.58
N ALA A 151 12.72 -7.89 25.57
CA ALA A 151 11.27 -7.71 25.59
C ALA A 151 10.60 -8.52 26.70
N ARG A 152 11.08 -9.76 26.96
CA ARG A 152 10.54 -10.60 28.04
C ARG A 152 10.81 -10.01 29.43
N VAL A 153 11.99 -9.41 29.62
CA VAL A 153 12.38 -8.80 30.90
C VAL A 153 11.72 -7.44 31.10
N THR A 154 11.74 -6.58 30.08
CA THR A 154 11.26 -5.20 30.16
C THR A 154 9.77 -5.04 29.90
N LYS A 155 9.11 -6.07 29.34
CA LYS A 155 7.74 -6.02 28.81
C LYS A 155 7.51 -4.92 27.78
N ARG A 156 8.58 -4.44 27.11
CA ARG A 156 8.50 -3.43 26.05
C ARG A 156 8.55 -4.11 24.69
N GLU A 157 7.41 -4.13 24.00
CA GLU A 157 7.27 -4.75 22.67
C GLU A 157 8.07 -3.98 21.58
N GLU A 158 8.35 -2.69 21.79
CA GLU A 158 9.11 -1.82 20.87
C GLU A 158 10.52 -2.34 20.55
N VAL A 159 11.08 -3.18 21.43
CA VAL A 159 12.42 -3.77 21.24
C VAL A 159 12.41 -4.81 20.12
N MET A 160 11.23 -5.37 19.78
CA MET A 160 11.07 -6.36 18.70
C MET A 160 10.96 -5.73 17.30
N GLY A 161 10.80 -4.40 17.23
CA GLY A 161 10.68 -3.65 16.00
C GLY A 161 9.89 -2.36 16.19
N GLU A 162 10.18 -1.37 15.36
CA GLU A 162 9.46 -0.11 15.29
C GLU A 162 8.39 -0.18 14.19
N ASN A 163 7.20 0.35 14.48
CA ASN A 163 6.21 0.69 13.47
C ASN A 163 5.75 2.13 13.63
N ARG A 164 5.84 2.91 12.55
CA ARG A 164 5.36 4.30 12.53
C ARG A 164 4.64 4.64 11.25
N ILE A 165 3.70 5.56 11.38
CA ILE A 165 3.05 6.27 10.28
C ILE A 165 3.64 7.68 10.20
N VAL A 166 4.20 8.02 9.04
CA VAL A 166 4.85 9.29 8.72
C VAL A 166 4.02 10.03 7.67
N LYS A 167 3.70 11.30 7.92
CA LYS A 167 3.19 12.23 6.90
C LYS A 167 4.37 12.91 6.23
N LEU A 168 4.48 12.69 4.92
CA LEU A 168 5.56 13.20 4.06
C LEU A 168 5.18 14.48 3.32
N ARG A 169 3.87 14.70 3.07
CA ARG A 169 3.37 15.88 2.35
C ARG A 169 2.90 17.00 3.28
N GLY A 170 3.14 18.24 2.85
CA GLY A 170 2.63 19.48 3.46
C GLY A 170 3.57 20.11 4.48
N PRO A 171 3.22 21.30 5.02
CA PRO A 171 4.10 22.09 5.89
C PRO A 171 4.33 21.44 7.27
N ASN A 172 3.49 20.48 7.65
CA ASN A 172 3.57 19.77 8.93
C ASN A 172 3.84 18.27 8.70
N LYS A 173 5.08 17.95 8.28
CA LYS A 173 5.59 16.57 8.30
C LYS A 173 5.59 16.07 9.75
N THR A 174 4.95 14.93 10.01
CA THR A 174 4.73 14.40 11.37
C THR A 174 4.82 12.88 11.38
N SER A 175 5.29 12.30 12.49
CA SER A 175 5.25 10.86 12.73
C SER A 175 4.44 10.51 13.97
N LYS A 176 3.69 9.40 13.90
CA LYS A 176 2.91 8.85 14.99
C LYS A 176 3.01 7.33 15.04
N LEU A 177 2.77 6.78 16.23
CA LEU A 177 2.55 5.34 16.38
C LEU A 177 1.23 4.93 15.72
N PRO A 178 1.15 3.69 15.21
CA PRO A 178 -0.11 3.16 14.68
C PRO A 178 -1.15 3.05 15.82
N PRO A 179 -2.46 3.04 15.51
CA PRO A 179 -3.50 2.78 16.52
C PRO A 179 -3.38 1.42 17.21
N SER A 180 -2.73 0.44 16.56
CA SER A 180 -2.47 -0.90 17.11
C SER A 180 -1.43 -0.90 18.23
N HIS A 181 -0.60 0.14 18.35
CA HIS A 181 0.46 0.21 19.36
C HIS A 181 -0.10 0.30 20.79
N ALA A 182 0.51 -0.38 21.75
CA ALA A 182 0.10 -0.35 23.16
C ALA A 182 0.01 1.08 23.71
N ASP A 183 1.04 1.90 23.47
CA ASP A 183 1.10 3.29 23.95
C ASP A 183 0.15 4.25 23.24
N ALA A 184 -0.25 3.95 21.99
CA ALA A 184 -1.30 4.70 21.30
C ALA A 184 -2.68 4.48 21.96
N ARG A 185 -2.93 3.28 22.50
CA ARG A 185 -4.19 2.94 23.21
C ARG A 185 -4.32 3.64 24.56
N GLY A 186 -3.21 3.96 25.23
CA GLY A 186 -3.21 4.70 26.50
C GLY A 186 -3.72 6.14 26.37
N GLY A 187 -3.38 6.80 25.25
CA GLY A 187 -3.89 8.14 24.92
C GLY A 187 -5.40 8.15 24.64
N ALA A 188 -5.90 7.14 23.91
CA ALA A 188 -7.33 6.99 23.63
C ALA A 188 -8.17 6.82 24.91
N LYS A 189 -7.68 6.04 25.90
CA LYS A 189 -8.33 5.91 27.22
C LYS A 189 -8.36 7.22 28.01
N LYS A 190 -7.33 8.07 27.91
CA LYS A 190 -7.31 9.40 28.54
C LYS A 190 -8.29 10.37 27.90
N VAL A 191 -8.43 10.35 26.57
CA VAL A 191 -9.41 11.19 25.84
C VAL A 191 -10.84 10.76 26.19
N ALA A 192 -11.12 9.45 26.19
CA ALA A 192 -12.44 8.93 26.58
C ALA A 192 -12.81 9.30 28.03
N LYS A 193 -11.87 9.25 28.98
CA LYS A 193 -12.09 9.70 30.37
C LYS A 193 -12.34 11.20 30.49
N LYS A 194 -11.78 12.03 29.59
CA LYS A 194 -11.98 13.48 29.58
C LYS A 194 -13.37 13.84 29.02
N SER A 195 -13.83 13.12 27.99
CA SER A 195 -15.18 13.25 27.42
C SER A 195 -16.28 12.77 28.38
N ALA A 196 -16.00 11.79 29.24
CA ALA A 196 -16.92 11.32 30.27
C ALA A 196 -17.03 12.24 31.51
N LYS A 197 -16.18 13.28 31.62
CA LYS A 197 -16.17 14.23 32.75
C LYS A 197 -16.90 15.56 32.46
N THR A 198 -17.53 15.70 31.30
CA THR A 198 -18.42 16.83 31.00
C THR A 198 -19.81 16.51 31.55
N PRO A 199 -20.38 17.29 32.49
CA PRO A 199 -21.73 17.02 32.97
C PRO A 199 -22.73 17.25 31.84
N ALA A 200 -23.51 16.21 31.53
CA ALA A 200 -24.63 16.30 30.60
C ALA A 200 -25.67 17.27 31.17
N LYS A 201 -25.97 18.35 30.43
CA LYS A 201 -27.19 19.14 30.67
C LYS A 201 -28.40 18.23 30.40
N THR A 202 -29.21 18.04 31.43
CA THR A 202 -30.49 17.34 31.40
C THR A 202 -31.43 17.91 30.33
N PRO A 203 -32.00 17.09 29.43
CA PRO A 203 -33.22 17.45 28.73
C PRO A 203 -34.44 17.10 29.61
N ALA A 204 -35.32 18.07 29.79
CA ALA A 204 -36.59 17.91 30.49
C ALA A 204 -37.47 16.85 29.81
N LYS A 205 -38.09 16.00 30.64
CA LYS A 205 -39.12 15.02 30.26
C LYS A 205 -40.42 15.73 29.86
N THR A 206 -41.01 15.31 28.75
CA THR A 206 -42.48 15.36 28.58
C THR A 206 -42.96 13.97 28.19
N ALA A 207 -43.86 13.43 29.00
CA ALA A 207 -44.42 12.09 28.88
C ALA A 207 -45.67 12.09 27.99
N GLY A 208 -45.82 11.04 27.18
CA GLY A 208 -47.05 10.69 26.45
C GLY A 208 -47.14 9.16 26.32
N LYS A 209 -48.25 8.61 26.82
CA LYS A 209 -48.54 7.20 27.18
C LYS A 209 -48.86 6.29 25.95
N PRO A 210 -48.80 4.94 26.04
CA PRO A 210 -48.71 4.04 24.89
C PRO A 210 -50.04 3.39 24.47
N ALA A 211 -50.11 2.85 23.25
CA ALA A 211 -51.24 2.05 22.77
C ALA A 211 -50.77 0.72 22.12
N ALA A 212 -51.15 -0.36 22.80
CA ALA A 212 -51.62 -1.69 22.39
C ALA A 212 -51.05 -2.50 21.20
N LYS A 213 -50.94 -3.81 21.50
CA LYS A 213 -50.48 -4.96 20.71
C LYS A 213 -51.51 -5.47 19.69
N LYS A 214 -51.05 -6.17 18.64
CA LYS A 214 -51.40 -7.60 18.41
C LYS A 214 -50.47 -8.30 17.39
N PRO A 215 -50.25 -9.64 17.50
CA PRO A 215 -49.28 -10.39 16.70
C PRO A 215 -49.94 -11.39 15.71
N VAL A 216 -49.28 -11.68 14.58
CA VAL A 216 -49.57 -12.81 13.66
C VAL A 216 -48.31 -13.01 12.79
N ALA A 217 -47.80 -14.16 12.35
CA ALA A 217 -47.77 -15.56 12.76
C ALA A 217 -46.65 -16.21 11.92
N LYS A 218 -46.07 -17.31 12.41
CA LYS A 218 -45.15 -18.19 11.66
C LYS A 218 -45.90 -18.87 10.50
N GLN A 219 -45.21 -19.06 9.38
CA GLN A 219 -45.31 -20.32 8.65
C GLN A 219 -44.01 -20.66 7.92
N ALA A 220 -43.55 -21.88 8.15
CA ALA A 220 -42.50 -22.56 7.42
C ALA A 220 -43.17 -23.56 6.48
N THR A 221 -42.63 -23.76 5.29
CA THR A 221 -42.77 -25.03 4.54
C THR A 221 -41.58 -25.23 3.61
N ALA A 222 -41.27 -26.50 3.40
CA ALA A 222 -40.00 -27.04 2.95
C ALA A 222 -40.03 -27.56 1.49
N ALA A 223 -38.85 -28.05 1.08
CA ALA A 223 -38.59 -29.21 0.20
C ALA A 223 -38.37 -29.02 -1.33
N LYS A 224 -37.07 -29.07 -1.69
CA LYS A 224 -36.34 -29.99 -2.61
C LYS A 224 -36.60 -30.04 -4.14
N PRO A 225 -35.60 -30.55 -4.91
CA PRO A 225 -35.34 -30.19 -6.31
C PRO A 225 -35.74 -31.28 -7.32
N ALA A 226 -35.77 -30.92 -8.61
CA ALA A 226 -35.86 -31.87 -9.72
C ALA A 226 -34.63 -31.76 -10.63
N ALA A 227 -33.96 -32.90 -10.82
CA ALA A 227 -33.00 -33.17 -11.87
C ALA A 227 -33.68 -33.99 -12.97
N THR A 228 -33.28 -33.84 -14.24
CA THR A 228 -33.33 -34.83 -15.36
C THR A 228 -32.41 -34.28 -16.46
N ARG A 229 -31.21 -34.87 -16.71
CA ARG A 229 -30.84 -35.87 -17.76
C ARG A 229 -31.36 -35.50 -19.17
N ARG A 230 -30.72 -35.76 -20.32
CA ARG A 230 -29.41 -36.20 -20.86
C ARG A 230 -29.69 -36.46 -22.36
N THR A 231 -28.80 -36.14 -23.31
CA THR A 231 -28.55 -36.88 -24.61
C THR A 231 -27.52 -36.08 -25.44
N THR A 232 -26.24 -36.47 -25.58
CA THR A 232 -25.60 -37.42 -26.53
C THR A 232 -25.65 -37.05 -28.03
N ALA A 233 -24.47 -36.75 -28.62
CA ALA A 233 -23.96 -37.16 -29.95
C ALA A 233 -22.59 -36.46 -30.15
N THR A 234 -21.42 -37.10 -30.08
CA THR A 234 -20.75 -38.01 -31.03
C THR A 234 -20.45 -37.37 -32.39
N GLY A 235 -19.16 -37.18 -32.70
CA GLY A 235 -18.66 -36.79 -34.02
C GLY A 235 -17.13 -36.71 -34.10
N LYS A 236 -16.46 -37.86 -34.20
CA LYS A 236 -15.05 -37.97 -34.63
C LYS A 236 -14.93 -37.63 -36.12
N ARG A 237 -13.89 -36.89 -36.53
CA ARG A 237 -13.11 -37.27 -37.73
C ARG A 237 -11.70 -36.67 -37.73
N ALA A 238 -10.72 -37.57 -37.75
CA ALA A 238 -9.33 -37.30 -38.06
C ALA A 238 -9.11 -37.28 -39.57
N VAL A 239 -8.16 -36.47 -40.05
CA VAL A 239 -7.53 -36.64 -41.37
C VAL A 239 -6.02 -36.50 -41.20
N ARG A 240 -5.30 -37.55 -41.61
CA ARG A 240 -3.84 -37.63 -41.71
C ARG A 240 -3.50 -38.30 -43.04
N LYS A 241 -2.65 -37.66 -43.85
CA LYS A 241 -1.52 -38.21 -44.66
C LYS A 241 -1.12 -37.16 -45.71
N THR A 242 0.10 -36.61 -45.80
CA THR A 242 1.46 -37.16 -46.04
C THR A 242 1.81 -37.30 -47.55
N VAL A 243 2.71 -36.41 -48.01
CA VAL A 243 3.86 -36.56 -48.97
C VAL A 243 3.64 -36.63 -50.50
N ALA A 244 4.35 -35.74 -51.22
CA ALA A 244 5.23 -36.00 -52.39
C ALA A 244 6.15 -34.77 -52.63
N ARG A 245 7.48 -34.86 -52.43
CA ARG A 245 8.57 -35.02 -53.43
C ARG A 245 8.78 -33.86 -54.41
N SER A 246 9.90 -33.14 -54.26
CA SER A 246 11.01 -32.97 -55.23
C SER A 246 12.22 -32.43 -54.49
#